data_AF-A0A3B9H3T8-F1
#
_entry.id   AF-A0A3B9H3T8-F1
#
_cell.length_a   1.000
_cell.length_b   1.000
_cell.length_c   1.000
_cell.angle_alpha   90.00
_cell.angle_beta   90.00
_cell.angle_gamma   90.00
#
_symmetry.space_group_name_H-M   'P 1'
#
loop_
_entity.id
_entity.type
_entity.pdbx_description
1 polymer ?
#
loop_
_entity_poly.entity_id
_entity_poly.type
_entity_poly.pdbx_seq_one_letter_code
_entity_poly.pdbx_strand_id
1 'polypeptide(L)'
;MIEKLSIHVLRHKSTGLLAAVSDDLLGLNVIGRTIEEIIDELPVCLEALLSKAKGAEVCVLGVEIDPDTQKGWAEYETVLIAAYQLKAA
;
A
#
# COMPACT_ATOMS: atom_id res chain seq x y z
N MET A 1 1.79 19.15 -1.88
CA MET A 1 2.96 18.38 -2.34
C MET A 1 2.51 16.94 -2.46
N ILE A 2 2.81 16.26 -3.58
CA ILE A 2 2.47 14.84 -3.74
C ILE A 2 3.62 14.03 -3.17
N GLU A 3 3.29 13.12 -2.25
CA GLU A 3 4.21 12.17 -1.64
C GLU A 3 3.90 10.75 -2.15
N LYS A 4 4.89 9.86 -2.08
CA LYS A 4 4.76 8.46 -2.49
C LYS A 4 5.10 7.54 -1.31
N LEU A 5 4.36 6.45 -1.19
CA LEU A 5 4.56 5.40 -0.19
C LEU A 5 4.77 4.06 -0.90
N SER A 6 5.82 3.35 -0.54
CA SER A 6 6.06 1.98 -1.00
C SER A 6 5.31 0.98 -0.11
N ILE A 7 4.60 0.06 -0.77
CA ILE A 7 3.80 -0.96 -0.12
C ILE A 7 4.20 -2.31 -0.69
N HIS A 8 4.63 -3.21 0.18
CA HIS A 8 5.05 -4.55 -0.18
C HIS A 8 3.86 -5.50 -0.11
N VAL A 9 3.65 -6.29 -1.16
CA VAL A 9 2.65 -7.35 -1.16
C VAL A 9 3.34 -8.70 -1.03
N LEU A 10 2.99 -9.40 0.05
CA LEU A 10 3.51 -10.71 0.43
C LEU A 10 2.49 -11.78 0.09
N ARG A 11 2.93 -12.91 -0.48
CA ARG A 11 2.08 -14.09 -0.67
C ARG A 11 2.37 -15.14 0.39
N HIS A 12 1.34 -15.56 1.11
CA HIS A 12 1.42 -16.70 2.00
C HIS A 12 1.50 -18.01 1.20
N LYS A 13 2.58 -18.78 1.39
CA LYS A 13 2.91 -19.94 0.55
C LYS A 13 1.86 -21.05 0.55
N SER A 14 1.19 -21.30 1.67
CA SER A 14 0.26 -22.44 1.78
C SER A 14 -1.19 -22.11 1.44
N THR A 15 -1.63 -20.87 1.66
CA THR A 15 -3.02 -20.45 1.38
C THR A 15 -3.14 -19.62 0.11
N GLY A 16 -2.04 -19.11 -0.42
CA GLY A 16 -2.03 -18.18 -1.54
C GLY A 16 -2.57 -16.79 -1.21
N LEU A 17 -2.93 -16.50 0.05
CA LEU A 17 -3.40 -15.19 0.48
C LEU A 17 -2.32 -14.13 0.32
N LEU A 18 -2.75 -12.92 0.01
CA LEU A 18 -1.90 -11.76 -0.16
C LEU A 18 -2.07 -10.81 1.02
N ALA A 19 -0.97 -10.22 1.47
CA ALA A 19 -0.96 -9.21 2.52
C ALA A 19 -0.12 -8.01 2.07
N ALA A 20 -0.72 -6.81 2.11
CA ALA A 20 -0.05 -5.55 1.85
C ALA A 20 0.44 -4.93 3.16
N VAL A 21 1.73 -4.64 3.22
CA VAL A 21 2.45 -4.08 4.38
C VAL A 21 3.36 -2.95 3.93
N SER A 22 3.75 -2.06 4.84
CA SER A 22 4.71 -0.99 4.56
C SER A 22 5.62 -0.76 5.76
N ASP A 23 6.92 -0.63 5.51
CA ASP A 23 7.90 -0.31 6.55
C ASP A 23 7.80 1.18 6.96
N ASP A 24 7.36 2.03 6.04
CA ASP A 24 7.18 3.48 6.26
C ASP A 24 5.85 3.82 6.96
N LEU A 25 4.87 2.91 6.90
CA LEU A 25 3.56 3.07 7.52
C LEU A 25 3.21 1.88 8.42
N LEU A 26 3.71 1.94 9.65
CA LEU A 26 3.45 0.91 10.66
C LEU A 26 1.95 0.73 10.91
N GLY A 27 1.52 -0.53 10.91
CA GLY A 27 0.11 -0.90 11.11
C GLY A 27 -0.71 -1.03 9.82
N LEU A 28 -0.12 -0.77 8.65
CA LEU A 28 -0.73 -1.14 7.38
C LEU A 28 -0.80 -2.67 7.27
N ASN A 29 -2.03 -3.20 7.24
CA ASN A 29 -2.29 -4.61 7.00
C ASN A 29 -3.60 -4.75 6.23
N VAL A 30 -3.49 -4.92 4.91
CA VAL A 30 -4.63 -5.22 4.03
C VAL A 30 -4.45 -6.62 3.47
N ILE A 31 -5.45 -7.48 3.62
CA ILE A 31 -5.40 -8.88 3.21
C ILE A 31 -6.39 -9.09 2.06
N GLY A 32 -5.92 -9.71 0.99
CA GLY A 32 -6.74 -10.03 -0.18
C GLY A 32 -6.36 -11.37 -0.81
N ARG A 33 -7.11 -11.79 -1.82
CA ARG A 33 -6.82 -12.97 -2.65
C ARG A 33 -6.16 -12.58 -3.97
N THR A 34 -6.43 -11.39 -4.47
CA THR A 34 -5.81 -10.83 -5.68
C THR A 34 -5.18 -9.47 -5.42
N ILE A 35 -4.34 -9.02 -6.35
CA ILE A 35 -3.69 -7.71 -6.26
C ILE A 35 -4.72 -6.60 -6.45
N GLU A 36 -5.71 -6.81 -7.31
CA GLU A 36 -6.80 -5.88 -7.58
C GLU A 36 -7.64 -5.64 -6.33
N GLU A 37 -8.01 -6.71 -5.60
CA GLU A 37 -8.71 -6.58 -4.31
C GLU A 37 -7.90 -5.75 -3.30
N ILE A 38 -6.57 -5.93 -3.25
CA ILE A 38 -5.70 -5.13 -2.39
C ILE A 38 -5.68 -3.66 -2.85
N ILE A 39 -5.54 -3.40 -4.15
CA ILE A 39 -5.50 -2.05 -4.71
C ILE A 39 -6.80 -1.29 -4.44
N ASP A 40 -7.95 -1.97 -4.51
CA ASP A 40 -9.26 -1.35 -4.27
C ASP A 40 -9.46 -0.96 -2.79
N GLU A 41 -8.95 -1.78 -1.86
CA GLU A 41 -9.08 -1.55 -0.41
C GLU A 41 -8.04 -0.57 0.15
N LEU A 42 -6.85 -0.53 -0.44
CA LEU A 42 -5.72 0.26 0.07
C LEU A 42 -6.03 1.76 0.26
N PRO A 43 -6.66 2.49 -0.67
CA PRO A 43 -6.90 3.93 -0.54
C PRO A 43 -7.59 4.31 0.77
N VAL A 44 -8.66 3.60 1.15
CA VAL A 44 -9.43 3.91 2.37
C VAL A 44 -8.60 3.64 3.62
N CYS A 45 -7.88 2.51 3.66
CA CYS A 45 -6.99 2.18 4.78
C CYS A 45 -5.83 3.18 4.91
N LEU A 46 -5.22 3.54 3.79
CA LEU A 46 -4.11 4.47 3.72
C LEU A 46 -4.52 5.88 4.16
N GLU A 47 -5.67 6.39 3.72
CA GLU A 47 -6.16 7.70 4.16
C GLU A 47 -6.33 7.76 5.68
N ALA A 48 -6.93 6.74 6.29
CA ALA A 48 -7.13 6.68 7.73
C ALA A 48 -5.79 6.62 8.50
N LEU A 49 -4.87 5.75 8.07
CA LEU A 49 -3.58 5.55 8.73
C LEU A 49 -2.64 6.74 8.52
N LEU A 50 -2.51 7.24 7.29
CA LEU A 50 -1.67 8.40 6.98
C LEU A 50 -2.20 9.66 7.65
N SER A 51 -3.52 9.86 7.69
CA SER A 51 -4.07 11.04 8.37
C SER A 51 -3.72 11.05 9.86
N LYS A 52 -3.79 9.87 10.50
CA LYS A 52 -3.38 9.69 11.89
C LYS A 52 -1.87 9.89 12.08
N ALA A 53 -1.05 9.34 11.18
CA ALA A 53 0.41 9.42 11.27
C ALA A 53 0.95 10.84 11.03
N LYS A 54 0.35 11.58 10.10
CA LYS A 54 0.76 12.95 9.74
C LYS A 54 0.09 14.02 10.61
N GLY A 55 -0.99 13.68 11.33
CA GLY A 55 -1.76 14.64 12.12
C GLY A 55 -2.52 15.67 11.27
N ALA A 56 -2.86 15.32 10.02
CA ALA A 56 -3.56 16.16 9.06
C ALA A 56 -4.42 15.27 8.16
N GLU A 57 -5.48 15.82 7.55
CA GLU A 57 -6.24 15.03 6.57
C GLU A 57 -5.39 14.72 5.34
N VAL A 58 -5.45 13.47 4.89
CA VAL A 58 -4.77 12.98 3.69
C VAL A 58 -5.81 12.59 2.64
N CYS A 59 -5.45 12.79 1.38
CA CYS A 59 -6.18 12.25 0.23
C CYS A 59 -5.23 11.35 -0.56
N VAL A 60 -5.63 10.10 -0.77
CA VAL A 60 -4.90 9.17 -1.64
C VAL A 60 -5.37 9.39 -3.07
N LEU A 61 -4.41 9.62 -3.97
CA LEU A 61 -4.65 9.94 -5.38
C LEU A 61 -4.74 8.69 -6.25
N GLY A 62 -4.10 7.61 -5.82
CA GLY A 62 -4.10 6.33 -6.52
C GLY A 62 -3.07 5.36 -5.94
N VAL A 63 -3.26 4.09 -6.26
CA VAL A 63 -2.34 3.00 -5.95
C VAL A 63 -2.09 2.23 -7.24
N GLU A 64 -0.82 2.04 -7.58
CA GLU A 64 -0.40 1.36 -8.80
C GLU A 64 0.71 0.35 -8.51
N ILE A 65 0.86 -0.63 -9.39
CA ILE A 65 1.98 -1.59 -9.31
C ILE A 65 3.25 -0.85 -9.72
N ASP A 66 4.32 -0.99 -8.94
CA ASP A 66 5.62 -0.44 -9.31
C ASP A 66 6.14 -1.13 -10.59
N PRO A 67 6.33 -0.39 -11.70
CA PRO A 67 6.79 -0.97 -12.95
C PRO A 67 8.21 -1.54 -12.86
N ASP A 68 9.01 -1.07 -11.91
CA ASP A 68 10.37 -1.52 -11.67
C ASP A 68 10.45 -2.70 -10.70
N THR A 69 9.31 -3.31 -10.35
CA THR A 69 9.26 -4.55 -9.56
C THR A 69 9.95 -5.68 -10.32
N GLN A 70 11.27 -5.79 -10.15
CA GLN A 70 12.01 -6.95 -10.58
C GLN A 70 11.60 -8.13 -9.69
N LYS A 71 11.22 -9.25 -10.31
CA LYS A 71 10.90 -10.55 -9.68
C LYS A 71 12.10 -11.17 -8.92
N GLY A 72 12.81 -10.39 -8.11
CA GLY A 72 14.15 -10.71 -7.60
C GLY A 72 14.19 -11.06 -6.11
N TRP A 73 13.15 -10.76 -5.33
CA TRP A 73 13.11 -11.11 -3.91
C TRP A 73 12.10 -12.23 -3.70
N ALA A 74 12.57 -13.41 -3.33
CA ALA A 74 11.78 -14.65 -3.22
C ALA A 74 10.63 -14.59 -2.17
N GLU A 75 10.51 -13.48 -1.44
CA GLU A 75 9.51 -13.26 -0.39
C GLU A 75 8.38 -12.31 -0.81
N TYR A 76 8.62 -11.40 -1.77
CA TYR A 76 7.65 -10.42 -2.23
C TYR A 76 7.08 -10.80 -3.58
N GLU A 77 5.75 -10.73 -3.71
CA GLU A 77 5.12 -10.98 -4.99
C GLU A 77 5.14 -9.73 -5.88
N THR A 78 4.86 -8.56 -5.28
CA THR A 78 4.96 -7.29 -5.98
C THR A 78 5.16 -6.12 -5.01
N VAL A 79 5.55 -4.98 -5.55
CA VAL A 79 5.55 -3.69 -4.85
C VAL A 79 4.46 -2.82 -5.47
N LEU A 80 3.70 -2.14 -4.61
CA LEU A 80 2.73 -1.12 -4.98
C LEU A 80 3.25 0.24 -4.55
N ILE A 81 2.91 1.27 -5.31
CA ILE A 81 3.19 2.67 -5.01
C ILE A 81 1.84 3.36 -4.78
N ALA A 82 1.67 3.93 -3.60
CA ALA A 82 0.54 4.82 -3.31
C ALA A 82 0.98 6.28 -3.39
N ALA A 83 0.30 7.07 -4.21
CA ALA A 83 0.48 8.52 -4.27
C ALA A 83 -0.56 9.21 -3.38
N TYR A 84 -0.13 10.14 -2.54
CA TYR A 84 -1.03 10.88 -1.65
C TYR A 84 -0.62 12.33 -1.49
N GLN A 85 -1.53 13.14 -0.93
CA GLN A 85 -1.24 14.52 -0.54
C GLN A 85 -1.99 14.90 0.74
N LEU A 86 -1.45 15.86 1.49
CA LEU A 86 -2.19 16.51 2.58
C LEU A 86 -3.31 17.37 1.98
N LYS A 87 -4.51 17.29 2.54
CA LYS A 87 -5.57 18.25 2.23
C LYS A 87 -5.22 19.60 2.86
N ALA A 88 -5.42 20.68 2.10
CA ALA A 88 -5.33 22.02 2.66
C ALA A 88 -6.45 22.21 3.69
N ALA A 89 -6.09 22.74 4.86
CA ALA A 89 -7.04 23.14 5.90
C ALA A 89 -7.90 24.33 5.46
#